data_AF-A0ABD0PGK2-F1
#
_entry.id   AF-A0ABD0PGK2-F1
#
_cell.length_a   1.000
_cell.length_b   1.000
_cell.length_c   1.000
_cell.angle_alpha   90.00
_cell.angle_beta   90.00
_cell.angle_gamma   90.00
#
_symmetry.space_group_name_H-M   'P 1'
#
loop_
_entity.id
_entity.type
_entity.pdbx_description
1 polymer ?
#
loop_
_entity_poly.entity_id
_entity_poly.type
_entity_poly.pdbx_seq_one_letter_code
_entity_poly.pdbx_strand_id
1 'polypeptide(L)'
;FTGHSREEAFNSVTQKAQERNAGGYLTSTKLRDWLISRQRYWGTPIPIVHCGTCGPVPVPVEELPVLLPKVPSLTGKGASPLKTARDWLRCQCP
;
A
#
# COMPACT_ATOMS: atom_id res chain seq x y z
N PHE A 1 23.66 -18.16 -26.86
CA PHE A 1 22.24 -18.58 -26.85
C PHE A 1 22.04 -19.88 -27.61
N THR A 2 22.56 -20.04 -28.84
CA THR A 2 22.53 -21.33 -29.55
C THR A 2 23.27 -22.42 -28.78
N GLY A 3 22.70 -23.63 -28.71
CA GLY A 3 23.27 -24.77 -27.97
C GLY A 3 22.91 -24.82 -26.48
N HIS A 4 22.27 -23.78 -25.94
CA HIS A 4 21.74 -23.79 -24.57
C HIS A 4 20.41 -24.56 -24.52
N SER A 5 20.12 -25.16 -23.37
CA SER A 5 18.74 -25.55 -23.03
C SER A 5 17.84 -24.31 -22.95
N ARG A 6 16.52 -24.52 -22.97
CA ARG A 6 15.54 -23.43 -22.90
C ARG A 6 15.73 -22.55 -21.66
N GLU A 7 16.00 -23.14 -20.51
CA GLU A 7 16.15 -22.42 -19.24
C GLU A 7 17.44 -21.60 -19.22
N GLU A 8 18.55 -22.18 -19.67
CA GLU A 8 19.83 -21.47 -19.80
C GLU A 8 19.76 -20.33 -20.82
N ALA A 9 19.04 -20.53 -21.93
CA ALA A 9 18.81 -19.49 -22.92
C ALA A 9 17.97 -18.34 -22.33
N PHE A 10 16.91 -18.67 -21.59
CA PHE A 10 16.07 -17.68 -20.92
C PHE A 10 16.89 -16.81 -19.96
N ASN A 11 17.64 -17.44 -19.05
CA ASN A 11 18.47 -16.74 -18.05
C ASN A 11 19.56 -15.87 -18.71
N SER A 12 20.22 -16.39 -19.75
CA SER A 12 21.28 -15.66 -20.45
C SER A 12 20.73 -14.44 -21.20
N VAL A 13 19.52 -14.53 -21.77
CA VAL A 13 18.87 -13.39 -22.46
C VAL A 13 18.44 -12.31 -21.48
N THR A 14 17.82 -12.69 -20.34
CA THR A 14 17.41 -11.72 -19.32
C THR A 14 18.62 -11.01 -18.70
N GLN A 15 19.70 -11.74 -18.37
CA GLN A 15 20.93 -11.14 -17.86
C GLN A 15 21.52 -10.13 -18.84
N LYS A 16 21.62 -10.48 -20.13
CA LYS A 16 22.17 -9.58 -21.15
C LYS A 16 21.30 -8.34 -21.41
N ALA A 17 19.98 -8.46 -21.21
CA ALA A 17 19.06 -7.32 -21.26
C ALA A 17 19.26 -6.38 -20.06
N GLN A 18 19.49 -6.93 -18.86
CA GLN A 18 19.81 -6.15 -17.66
C GLN A 18 21.14 -5.39 -17.81
N GLU A 19 22.20 -6.06 -18.27
CA GLU A 19 23.52 -5.44 -18.54
C GLU A 19 23.44 -4.25 -19.49
N ARG A 20 22.48 -4.27 -20.43
CA ARG A 20 22.26 -3.21 -21.42
C ARG A 20 21.26 -2.14 -20.95
N ASN A 21 20.78 -2.22 -19.71
CA ASN A 21 19.70 -1.37 -19.19
C ASN A 21 18.44 -1.38 -20.08
N ALA A 22 18.16 -2.52 -20.74
CA ALA A 22 17.03 -2.69 -21.66
C ALA A 22 15.86 -3.49 -21.03
N GLY A 23 15.85 -3.64 -19.70
CA GLY A 23 14.89 -4.46 -18.97
C GLY A 23 15.47 -5.80 -18.54
N GLY A 24 14.75 -6.90 -18.78
CA GLY A 24 15.18 -8.25 -18.39
C GLY A 24 14.69 -8.70 -17.00
N TYR A 25 13.74 -7.97 -16.41
CA TYR A 25 13.08 -8.38 -15.17
C TYR A 25 11.90 -9.29 -15.47
N LEU A 26 11.64 -10.25 -14.58
CA LEU A 26 10.43 -11.05 -14.65
C LEU A 26 9.21 -10.15 -14.44
N THR A 27 8.34 -10.10 -15.43
CA THR A 27 7.08 -9.35 -15.35
C THR A 27 5.90 -10.32 -15.41
N SER A 28 4.84 -10.03 -14.64
CA SER A 28 3.57 -10.76 -14.74
C SER A 28 2.47 -9.81 -15.16
N THR A 29 1.79 -10.14 -16.26
CA THR A 29 0.61 -9.40 -16.74
C THR A 29 -0.64 -9.69 -15.91
N LYS A 30 -0.59 -10.68 -15.02
CA LYS A 30 -1.70 -11.10 -14.16
C LYS A 30 -1.62 -10.52 -12.75
N LEU A 31 -0.41 -10.26 -12.24
CA LEU A 31 -0.24 -9.65 -10.92
C LEU A 31 -0.76 -8.22 -10.94
N ARG A 32 -1.40 -7.83 -9.84
CA ARG A 32 -1.95 -6.50 -9.60
C ARG A 32 -1.55 -6.09 -8.19
N ASP A 33 -1.44 -4.79 -7.97
CA ASP A 33 -1.17 -4.26 -6.63
C ASP A 33 -2.26 -4.67 -5.65
N TRP A 34 -1.86 -4.87 -4.40
CA TRP A 34 -2.78 -5.27 -3.36
C TRP A 34 -3.51 -4.06 -2.79
N LEU A 35 -4.78 -3.92 -3.15
CA LEU A 35 -5.66 -2.93 -2.53
C LEU A 35 -5.98 -3.39 -1.10
N ILE A 36 -5.35 -2.77 -0.10
CA ILE A 36 -5.51 -3.11 1.33
C ILE A 36 -6.56 -2.26 2.05
N SER A 37 -6.77 -1.01 1.63
CA SER A 37 -7.68 -0.08 2.30
C SER A 37 -9.14 -0.53 2.17
N ARG A 38 -9.95 -0.39 3.22
CA ARG A 38 -11.37 -0.76 3.24
C ARG A 38 -12.22 0.34 3.86
N GLN A 39 -13.37 0.63 3.27
CA GLN A 39 -14.38 1.52 3.85
C GLN A 39 -15.25 0.72 4.85
N ARG A 40 -14.62 0.26 5.93
CA ARG A 40 -15.21 -0.53 7.02
C ARG A 40 -14.75 0.05 8.35
N TYR A 41 -15.59 -0.12 9.37
CA TYR A 41 -15.23 0.28 10.74
C TYR A 41 -14.31 -0.75 11.39
N TRP A 42 -14.67 -2.04 11.33
CA TRP A 42 -13.96 -3.08 12.05
C TRP A 42 -12.70 -3.52 11.28
N GLY A 43 -11.58 -2.89 11.59
CA GLY A 43 -10.27 -3.18 11.03
C GLY A 43 -9.19 -2.29 11.66
N THR A 44 -7.93 -2.58 11.36
CA THR A 44 -6.79 -1.78 11.86
C THR A 44 -6.78 -0.40 11.21
N PRO A 45 -6.74 0.69 11.98
CA PRO A 45 -6.52 2.02 11.42
C PRO A 45 -5.21 2.11 10.65
N ILE A 46 -5.22 2.76 9.50
CA ILE A 46 -4.02 2.99 8.69
C ILE A 46 -3.24 4.16 9.32
N PRO A 47 -1.97 3.98 9.71
CA PRO A 47 -1.19 4.98 10.46
C PRO A 47 -0.62 6.06 9.53
N ILE A 48 -1.51 6.80 8.85
CA ILE A 48 -1.19 7.93 7.98
C ILE A 48 -2.00 9.15 8.41
N VAL A 49 -1.32 10.27 8.59
CA VAL A 49 -1.90 11.59 8.80
C VAL A 49 -1.90 12.34 7.46
N HIS A 50 -3.02 13.00 7.13
CA HIS A 50 -3.11 13.86 5.95
C HIS A 50 -2.95 15.33 6.35
N CYS A 51 -1.78 15.89 6.09
CA CYS A 51 -1.46 17.30 6.32
C CYS A 51 -1.73 18.12 5.04
N GLY A 52 -2.35 19.30 5.18
CA GLY A 52 -2.63 20.19 4.04
C GLY A 52 -1.36 20.77 3.39
N THR A 53 -0.26 20.85 4.14
CA THR A 53 1.03 21.37 3.66
C THR A 53 1.97 20.26 3.23
N CYS A 54 2.11 19.20 4.03
CA CYS A 54 3.10 18.13 3.80
C CYS A 54 2.55 16.96 2.96
N GLY A 55 1.22 16.84 2.82
CA GLY A 55 0.58 15.67 2.21
C GLY A 55 0.44 14.49 3.19
N PRO A 56 0.49 13.24 2.72
CA PRO A 56 0.41 12.05 3.58
C PRO A 56 1.72 11.82 4.34
N VAL A 57 1.65 11.81 5.67
CA VAL A 57 2.79 11.65 6.59
C VAL A 57 2.53 10.41 7.46
N PRO A 58 3.51 9.50 7.63
CA PRO A 58 3.36 8.37 8.56
C PRO A 58 3.29 8.83 10.01
N VAL A 59 2.50 8.11 10.81
CA VAL A 59 2.52 8.25 12.28
C VAL A 59 3.87 7.72 12.81
N PRO A 60 4.54 8.42 13.74
CA PRO A 60 5.78 7.95 14.35
C PRO A 60 5.63 6.57 15.01
N VAL A 61 6.70 5.77 15.02
CA VAL A 61 6.65 4.39 15.53
C VAL A 61 6.31 4.35 17.02
N GLU A 62 6.82 5.32 17.77
CA GLU A 62 6.59 5.55 19.18
C GLU A 62 5.14 5.94 19.54
N GLU A 63 4.38 6.46 18.57
CA GLU A 63 2.96 6.80 18.73
C GLU A 63 2.02 5.66 18.33
N LEU A 64 2.57 4.53 17.85
CA LEU A 64 1.78 3.33 17.58
C LEU A 64 1.43 2.61 18.89
N PRO A 65 0.25 1.96 18.96
CA PRO A 65 -0.74 1.80 17.90
C PRO A 65 -1.73 2.97 17.78
N VAL A 66 -2.16 3.26 16.55
CA VAL A 66 -3.34 4.10 16.32
C VAL A 66 -4.60 3.29 16.67
N LEU A 67 -5.20 3.61 17.81
CA LEU A 67 -6.35 2.88 18.35
C LEU A 67 -7.64 3.19 17.56
N LEU A 68 -8.46 2.16 17.31
CA LEU A 68 -9.76 2.32 16.66
C LEU A 68 -10.74 3.07 17.60
N PRO A 69 -11.38 4.17 17.16
CA PRO A 69 -12.26 4.95 18.02
C PRO A 69 -13.61 4.27 18.19
N LYS A 70 -14.33 4.58 19.26
CA LYS A 70 -15.74 4.19 19.40
C LYS A 70 -16.61 5.11 18.52
N VAL A 71 -17.43 4.52 17.65
CA VAL A 71 -18.43 5.26 16.86
C VAL A 71 -19.84 5.01 17.39
N PRO A 72 -20.73 6.02 17.40
CA PRO A 72 -22.06 5.89 18.00
C PRO A 72 -23.02 5.02 17.18
N SER A 73 -22.85 4.92 15.86
CA SER A 73 -23.70 4.08 15.02
C SER A 73 -23.00 3.64 13.72
N LEU A 74 -23.32 2.42 13.27
CA LEU A 74 -22.88 1.86 12.00
C LEU A 74 -24.06 1.85 11.03
N THR A 75 -24.08 2.77 10.08
CA THR A 75 -25.22 2.95 9.16
C THR A 75 -25.23 1.97 7.98
N GLY A 76 -24.13 1.23 7.76
CA GLY A 76 -23.99 0.25 6.67
C GLY A 76 -23.92 0.85 5.26
N LYS A 77 -23.94 2.18 5.10
CA LYS A 77 -24.01 2.85 3.79
C LYS A 77 -22.69 3.52 3.40
N GLY A 78 -22.10 3.07 2.28
CA GLY A 78 -21.14 3.80 1.43
C GLY A 78 -19.79 4.18 2.05
N ALA A 79 -19.76 5.20 2.91
CA ALA A 79 -18.53 5.78 3.43
C ALA A 79 -18.02 5.05 4.68
N SER A 80 -16.72 5.19 4.97
CA SER A 80 -16.15 4.66 6.22
C SER A 80 -16.87 5.26 7.42
N PRO A 81 -17.36 4.45 8.37
CA PRO A 81 -17.99 4.96 9.59
C PRO A 81 -17.05 5.84 10.42
N LEU A 82 -15.73 5.71 10.26
CA LEU A 82 -14.74 6.58 10.92
C LEU A 82 -14.85 8.05 10.50
N LYS A 83 -15.50 8.35 9.37
CA LYS A 83 -15.75 9.73 8.93
C LYS A 83 -16.55 10.56 9.95
N THR A 84 -17.35 9.90 10.80
CA THR A 84 -18.15 10.58 11.83
C THR A 84 -17.36 10.82 13.13
N ALA A 85 -16.24 10.13 13.35
CA ALA A 85 -15.40 10.26 14.52
C ALA A 85 -14.47 11.48 14.43
N ARG A 86 -15.06 12.69 14.45
CA ARG A 86 -14.32 13.96 14.26
C ARG A 86 -13.20 14.18 15.27
N ASP A 87 -13.36 13.72 16.50
CA ASP A 87 -12.33 13.87 17.53
C ASP A 87 -11.11 13.00 17.24
N TRP A 88 -11.35 11.80 16.72
CA TRP A 88 -10.29 10.86 16.35
C TRP A 88 -9.57 11.27 15.05
N LEU A 89 -10.29 11.87 14.09
CA LEU A 89 -9.70 12.35 12.84
C LEU A 89 -8.82 13.60 13.02
N ARG A 90 -8.99 14.34 14.12
CA ARG A 90 -8.22 15.56 14.41
C ARG A 90 -6.93 15.20 15.12
N CYS A 91 -5.81 15.43 14.45
CA CYS A 91 -4.46 15.25 14.99
C CYS A 91 -3.55 16.38 14.50
N GLN A 92 -2.39 16.53 15.13
CA GLN A 92 -1.34 17.40 14.64
C GLN A 92 -0.54 16.66 13.56
N CYS A 93 0.05 17.41 12.61
CA CYS A 93 1.05 16.82 11.72
C CYS A 93 2.27 16.45 12.57
N PRO A 94 2.73 15.19 12.55
CA PRO A 94 4.01 14.82 13.11
C PRO A 94 5.17 15.60 12.47
#